data_AF-A0A2V8K9G4-F1
#
_entry.id   AF-A0A2V8K9G4-F1
#
_cell.length_a   1.000
_cell.length_b   1.000
_cell.length_c   1.000
_cell.angle_alpha   90.00
_cell.angle_beta   90.00
_cell.angle_gamma   90.00
#
_symmetry.space_group_name_H-M   'P 1'
#
loop_
_entity.id
_entity.type
_entity.pdbx_description
1 polymer ?
#
loop_
_entity_poly.entity_id
_entity_poly.type
_entity_poly.pdbx_seq_one_letter_code
_entity_poly.pdbx_strand_id
1 'polypeptide(L)' 'MTERISYADPQHVNYEITWEDPKMYAKPVKNTRVYARMKPGDELLEYWCMENNKSLLEHHLPDLKLDQLNQ' A
#
# COMPACT_ATOMS: atom_id res chain seq x y z
N MET A 1 8.51 8.20 -11.91
CA MET A 1 7.92 6.84 -11.86
C MET A 1 6.97 6.73 -13.03
N THR A 2 7.01 5.59 -13.72
CA THR A 2 6.14 5.33 -14.89
C THR A 2 5.38 4.05 -14.64
N GLU A 3 4.06 4.12 -14.72
CA GLU A 3 3.15 3.00 -14.52
C GLU A 3 2.43 2.68 -15.83
N ARG A 4 2.29 1.39 -16.15
CA ARG A 4 1.57 0.89 -17.32
C ARG A 4 0.65 -0.25 -16.91
N ILE A 5 -0.60 -0.11 -17.29
CA ILE A 5 -1.64 -1.12 -17.09
C ILE A 5 -2.15 -1.52 -18.47
N SER A 6 -2.22 -2.81 -18.76
CA SER A 6 -2.78 -3.31 -20.02
C SER A 6 -3.69 -4.51 -19.80
N TYR A 7 -4.77 -4.55 -20.57
CA TYR A 7 -5.70 -5.68 -20.59
C TYR A 7 -4.96 -6.93 -21.08
N ALA A 8 -5.06 -8.03 -20.33
CA ALA A 8 -4.56 -9.33 -20.76
C ALA A 8 -5.72 -10.21 -21.24
N ASP A 9 -6.70 -10.45 -20.36
CA ASP A 9 -7.91 -11.23 -20.62
C ASP A 9 -9.00 -10.89 -19.58
N PRO A 10 -10.23 -11.46 -19.64
CA PRO A 10 -11.33 -11.08 -18.75
C PRO A 10 -11.07 -11.26 -17.25
N GLN A 11 -10.08 -12.07 -16.90
CA GLN A 11 -9.71 -12.43 -15.53
C GLN A 11 -8.35 -11.86 -15.11
N HIS A 12 -7.59 -11.24 -16.03
CA HIS A 12 -6.23 -10.78 -15.74
C HIS A 12 -5.90 -9.40 -16.34
N VAL A 13 -5.07 -8.65 -15.62
CA VAL A 13 -4.52 -7.37 -16.04
C VAL A 13 -3.01 -7.37 -15.82
N ASN A 14 -2.25 -6.95 -16.84
CA ASN A 14 -0.82 -6.76 -16.72
C ASN A 14 -0.53 -5.41 -16.06
N TYR A 15 0.42 -5.41 -15.13
CA TYR A 15 0.86 -4.23 -14.40
C TYR A 15 2.37 -4.13 -14.45
N GLU A 16 2.87 -2.99 -14.88
CA GLU A 16 4.29 -2.68 -14.89
C GLU A 16 4.55 -1.31 -14.27
N ILE A 17 5.51 -1.26 -13.38
CA ILE A 17 5.96 -0.01 -12.76
C ILE A 17 7.48 0.09 -12.84
N THR A 18 7.96 1.26 -13.25
CA THR A 18 9.38 1.59 -13.31
C THR A 18 9.66 2.82 -12.44
N TRP A 19 10.61 2.69 -11.53
CA TRP A 19 11.14 3.78 -10.71
C TRP A 19 12.52 4.19 -11.23
N GLU A 20 12.61 5.44 -11.65
CA GLU A 20 13.85 6.10 -12.07
C GLU A 20 14.15 7.20 -11.07
N ASP A 21 14.72 6.82 -9.92
CA ASP A 21 15.14 7.76 -8.87
C ASP A 21 16.61 7.51 -8.52
N PRO A 22 17.55 8.32 -9.06
CA PRO A 22 18.98 8.14 -8.82
C PRO A 22 19.41 8.57 -7.41
N LYS A 23 18.56 9.26 -6.64
CA LYS A 23 18.86 9.59 -5.23
C LYS A 23 18.60 8.39 -4.33
N MET A 24 17.56 7.62 -4.64
CA MET A 24 17.16 6.46 -3.85
C MET A 24 17.78 5.15 -4.35
N TYR A 25 17.95 4.98 -5.67
CA TYR A 25 18.37 3.72 -6.30
C TYR A 25 19.59 3.90 -7.21
N ALA A 26 20.47 2.90 -7.22
CA ALA A 26 21.67 2.90 -8.07
C ALA A 26 21.37 2.77 -9.58
N LYS A 27 20.18 2.27 -9.94
CA LYS A 27 19.70 2.09 -11.32
C LYS A 27 18.17 2.02 -11.33
N PRO A 28 17.53 2.20 -12.50
CA PRO A 28 16.09 2.02 -12.62
C PRO A 28 15.63 0.65 -12.09
N VAL A 29 14.57 0.67 -11.28
CA VAL A 29 13.93 -0.54 -10.76
C VAL A 29 12.64 -0.76 -11.54
N LYS A 30 12.46 -1.98 -12.07
CA LYS A 30 11.25 -2.37 -12.78
C LYS A 30 10.59 -3.54 -12.05
N ASN A 31 9.30 -3.40 -11.76
CA ASN A 31 8.47 -4.46 -11.21
C ASN A 31 7.33 -4.77 -12.17
N THR A 32 7.15 -6.04 -12.49
CA THR A 32 6.11 -6.53 -13.39
C THR A 32 5.25 -7.53 -12.63
N ARG A 33 3.93 -7.38 -12.72
CA ARG A 33 2.93 -8.22 -12.06
C ARG A 33 1.80 -8.52 -13.03
N VAL A 34 1.08 -9.61 -12.77
CA VAL A 34 -0.23 -9.89 -13.36
C VAL A 34 -1.23 -9.92 -12.21
N TYR A 35 -2.20 -9.01 -12.22
CA TYR A 35 -3.31 -9.05 -11.29
C TYR A 35 -4.38 -10.01 -11.81
N ALA A 36 -4.88 -10.86 -10.93
CA ALA A 36 -6.01 -11.74 -11.20
C ALA A 36 -7.27 -11.21 -10.53
N ARG A 37 -8.43 -11.48 -11.15
CA ARG A 37 -9.73 -11.17 -10.54
C ARG A 37 -9.85 -11.89 -9.19
N MET A 38 -10.28 -11.16 -8.18
CA MET A 38 -10.54 -11.68 -6.83
C MET A 38 -11.56 -12.82 -6.85
N LYS A 39 -11.47 -13.77 -5.92
CA LYS A 39 -12.47 -14.84 -5.79
C LYS A 39 -13.75 -14.27 -5.17
N PRO A 40 -14.91 -14.90 -5.38
CA PRO A 40 -16.13 -14.50 -4.70
C PRO A 40 -15.94 -14.51 -3.17
N GLY A 41 -16.26 -13.39 -2.51
CA GLY A 41 -16.11 -13.21 -1.07
C GLY A 41 -14.75 -12.65 -0.63
N ASP A 42 -13.77 -12.53 -1.53
CA ASP A 42 -12.55 -11.76 -1.25
C ASP A 42 -12.88 -10.25 -1.33
N GLU A 43 -12.25 -9.47 -0.47
CA GLU A 43 -12.36 -8.01 -0.45
C GLU A 43 -10.99 -7.37 -0.67
N LEU A 44 -10.99 -6.13 -1.17
CA LEU A 44 -9.78 -5.33 -1.17
C LEU A 44 -9.40 -5.04 0.27
N LEU A 45 -8.09 -5.13 0.58
CA LEU A 45 -7.60 -4.69 1.87
C LEU A 45 -7.94 -3.21 2.04
N GLU A 46 -8.80 -2.91 3.02
CA GLU A 46 -9.12 -1.53 3.34
C GLU A 46 -7.87 -0.79 3.81
N TYR A 47 -7.81 0.49 3.48
CA TYR A 47 -6.72 1.34 3.94
C TYR A 47 -6.78 1.42 5.48
N TRP A 48 -5.91 0.66 6.13
CA TRP A 48 -5.69 0.70 7.57
C TRP A 48 -4.23 1.03 7.83
N CYS A 49 -3.94 2.28 8.18
CA CYS A 49 -2.59 2.68 8.59
C CYS A 49 -2.40 2.39 10.10
N MET A 50 -1.71 1.28 10.41
CA MET A 50 -1.10 1.07 11.75
C MET A 50 0.39 1.43 11.77
N GLU A 51 0.97 1.70 10.60
CA GLU A 51 2.42 1.75 10.39
C GLU A 51 3.08 3.00 11.01
N ASN A 52 2.29 4.03 11.31
CA ASN A 52 2.73 5.24 12.02
C ASN A 52 2.25 5.33 13.49
N ASN A 53 1.66 4.26 14.05
CA ASN A 53 1.23 4.26 15.44
C ASN A 53 2.39 4.02 16.43
N LYS A 54 3.64 4.13 15.99
CA LYS A 54 4.82 4.00 16.86
C LYS A 54 4.78 4.96 18.04
N SER A 55 4.37 6.21 17.82
CA SER A 55 4.25 7.16 18.93
C SER A 55 3.24 6.72 19.99
N LEU A 56 2.17 6.04 19.58
CA LEU A 56 1.18 5.45 20.49
C LEU A 56 1.71 4.17 21.17
N LEU A 57 2.28 3.25 20.39
CA LEU A 57 2.71 1.93 20.86
C LEU A 57 4.02 1.96 21.66
N GLU A 58 4.87 2.96 21.43
CA GLU A 58 6.15 3.16 22.13
C GLU A 58 6.06 4.23 23.23
N HIS A 59 4.84 4.69 23.59
CA HIS A 59 4.59 5.67 24.65
C HIS A 59 5.28 7.04 24.44
N HIS A 60 5.46 7.47 23.19
CA HIS A 60 5.89 8.85 22.89
C HIS A 60 4.72 9.84 22.88
N LEU A 61 3.49 9.35 22.90
CA LEU A 61 2.29 10.15 23.17
C LEU A 61 1.97 10.11 24.66
N PRO A 62 1.46 11.21 25.24
CA PRO A 62 0.90 11.17 26.59
C PRO A 62 -0.22 10.13 26.64
N ASP A 63 -0.34 9.44 27.79
CA ASP A 63 -1.39 8.45 27.99
C ASP A 63 -2.76 9.05 27.65
N LEU A 64 -3.43 8.43 26.68
CA LEU A 64 -4.77 8.83 26.27
C LEU A 64 -5.70 8.58 27.45
N LYS A 65 -6.16 9.67 28.04
CA LYS A 65 -7.23 9.69 29.03
C LYS A 65 -8.54 9.28 28.35
N LEU A 66 -8.92 8.01 28.51
CA LEU A 66 -10.13 7.38 27.95
C LEU A 66 -11.42 8.17 28.28
N ASP A 67 -11.40 8.98 29.33
CA ASP A 67 -12.44 9.94 29.73
C ASP A 67 -12.68 11.10 28.73
N GLN A 68 -11.79 11.30 27.76
CA GLN A 68 -11.90 12.38 26.76
C GLN A 68 -12.39 11.91 25.37
N LEU A 69 -12.56 10.60 25.15
CA LEU A 69 -12.94 10.04 23.84
C LEU A 69 -14.45 9.86 23.64
N ASN A 70 -15.27 10.20 24.65
CA ASN A 70 -16.74 10.13 24.61
C ASN A 70 -17.41 11.53 24.68
N GLN A 71 -16.73 12.56 24.16
CA GLN A 71 -17.33 13.88 23.86
C GLN A 71 -17.30 14.10 22.35
#